data_AF-A0A2V6SGK1-F1
#
_entry.id   AF-A0A2V6SGK1-F1
#
_cell.length_a   1.000
_cell.length_b   1.000
_cell.length_c   1.000
_cell.angle_alpha   90.00
_cell.angle_beta   90.00
_cell.angle_gamma   90.00
#
_symmetry.space_group_name_H-M   'P 1'
#
loop_
_entity.id
_entity.type
_entity.pdbx_description
1 polymer ?
#
loop_
_entity_poly.entity_id
_entity_poly.type
_entity_poly.pdbx_seq_one_letter_code
_entity_poly.pdbx_strand_id
1 'polypeptide(L)'
;MAKRAHVYPQVSLVATDLVNAAVAWTRAPLAIGAALRLARKRDAVIVVADGRYVLREDLVRASRLGLDDLASTVIARDLPRVEPTASEVTVRRLLAQGAPLVVVRDRRGPPVGAVAPGTASPPAVPTAPRVARRLPADTQVLLASIGRCAAAQGAHAFLVGGMVRDLWRDAEVASTDLDIVVEGDGPAVARDLARALGGVVREHRRFLTASVQAPRVGRIDVATARSERYESRGALPRVMPAGIDADLRRRDFTINAMAVELHSGAFGLFDPLGGRADLARQRLRVLHPLSYVEDPTRLFRAARYATRFGLAPDAATARAQTLALRLAPYAALSGQRIVAELERILVEPHAAETLARLGRGGAFRLLDPRYRFTAATGRLVTELPGTLAWARQRGLGAEPVELGALALTADQPSAVASAALERLAFAGEPLARLRHALGEGRARLARLSAASAPSTRARLLRELAPVALAWLWLVGDGNARAALDWYLGLDRAPVSLSGDEVIALGVPRGPAVARVLTELRDGRLDGRITDRATEIEQVRRLLTKGG
;
A
#
# COMPACT_ATOMS: atom_id res chain seq x y z
N MET A 1 -42.75 37.89 -51.32
CA MET A 1 -42.07 36.58 -51.48
C MET A 1 -41.00 36.43 -50.41
N ALA A 2 -41.26 35.65 -49.37
CA ALA A 2 -40.28 35.36 -48.31
C ALA A 2 -39.28 34.30 -48.82
N LYS A 3 -37.98 34.61 -48.77
CA LYS A 3 -36.91 33.66 -49.10
C LYS A 3 -36.96 32.49 -48.11
N ARG A 4 -37.11 31.27 -48.63
CA ARG A 4 -36.98 30.02 -47.86
C ARG A 4 -35.62 30.01 -47.16
N ALA A 5 -35.63 29.89 -45.84
CA ALA A 5 -34.43 29.63 -45.06
C ALA A 5 -33.81 28.32 -45.56
N HIS A 6 -32.56 28.37 -46.02
CA HIS A 6 -31.75 27.18 -46.27
C HIS A 6 -31.50 26.50 -44.92
N VAL A 7 -32.29 25.46 -44.64
CA VAL A 7 -32.00 24.51 -43.57
C VAL A 7 -30.79 23.72 -44.03
N TYR A 8 -29.60 24.06 -43.51
CA TYR A 8 -28.46 23.16 -43.60
C TYR A 8 -28.86 21.85 -42.89
N PRO A 9 -28.77 20.68 -43.53
CA PRO A 9 -29.06 19.43 -42.86
C PRO A 9 -28.06 19.27 -41.71
N GLN A 10 -28.55 19.33 -40.47
CA GLN A 10 -27.75 18.92 -39.32
C GLN A 10 -27.49 17.42 -39.49
N VAL A 11 -26.31 17.07 -39.97
CA VAL A 11 -25.86 15.67 -40.02
C VAL A 11 -25.68 15.23 -38.57
N SER A 12 -26.67 14.53 -38.03
CA SER A 12 -26.55 13.89 -36.71
C SER A 12 -25.63 12.68 -36.85
N LEU A 13 -24.36 12.84 -36.48
CA LEU A 13 -23.39 11.75 -36.48
C LEU A 13 -23.87 10.61 -35.57
N VAL A 14 -23.78 9.38 -36.07
CA VAL A 14 -24.05 8.16 -35.30
C VAL A 14 -22.75 7.41 -34.98
N ALA A 15 -22.82 6.42 -34.09
CA ALA A 15 -21.66 5.69 -33.61
C ALA A 15 -20.81 5.06 -34.74
N THR A 16 -21.44 4.66 -35.85
CA THR A 16 -20.75 4.10 -37.02
C THR A 16 -19.84 5.13 -37.68
N ASP A 17 -20.29 6.40 -37.78
CA ASP A 17 -19.53 7.49 -38.38
C ASP A 17 -18.32 7.90 -37.53
N LEU A 18 -18.33 7.54 -36.24
CA LEU A 18 -17.27 7.84 -35.28
C LEU A 18 -16.21 6.74 -35.18
N VAL A 19 -16.40 5.59 -35.83
CA VAL A 19 -15.45 4.46 -35.77
C VAL A 19 -14.10 4.90 -36.32
N ASN A 20 -13.09 4.87 -35.46
CA ASN A 20 -11.73 5.28 -35.78
C ASN A 20 -10.68 4.21 -35.42
N ALA A 21 -11.12 3.04 -34.97
CA ALA A 21 -10.23 2.00 -34.48
C ALA A 21 -10.68 0.60 -34.93
N ALA A 22 -9.74 -0.15 -35.51
CA ALA A 22 -9.99 -1.48 -36.04
C ALA A 22 -10.14 -2.55 -34.95
N VAL A 23 -10.98 -3.55 -35.22
CA VAL A 23 -11.28 -4.66 -34.31
C VAL A 23 -11.02 -5.99 -35.00
N ALA A 24 -10.25 -6.86 -34.35
CA ALA A 24 -10.09 -8.26 -34.77
C ALA A 24 -11.09 -9.13 -34.00
N TRP A 25 -11.65 -10.15 -34.65
CA TRP A 25 -12.66 -11.02 -34.04
C TRP A 25 -12.38 -12.49 -34.30
N THR A 26 -12.65 -13.33 -33.30
CA THR A 26 -12.57 -14.79 -33.35
C THR A 26 -13.64 -15.41 -32.46
N ARG A 27 -14.17 -16.57 -32.87
CA ARG A 27 -15.14 -17.34 -32.09
C ARG A 27 -14.52 -18.05 -30.90
N ALA A 28 -13.31 -18.59 -31.07
CA ALA A 28 -12.61 -19.33 -30.03
C ALA A 28 -11.64 -18.43 -29.24
N PRO A 29 -11.40 -18.70 -27.95
CA PRO A 29 -10.33 -18.04 -27.20
C PRO A 29 -8.98 -18.36 -27.84
N LEU A 30 -8.13 -17.35 -27.94
CA LEU A 30 -6.75 -17.49 -28.41
C LEU A 30 -5.77 -17.36 -27.25
N ALA A 31 -4.64 -18.06 -27.32
CA ALA A 31 -3.49 -17.76 -26.49
C ALA A 31 -3.05 -16.29 -26.70
N ILE A 32 -2.54 -15.64 -25.66
CA ILE A 32 -2.14 -14.22 -25.70
C ILE A 32 -1.18 -13.92 -26.85
N GLY A 33 -0.16 -14.78 -27.06
CA GLY A 33 0.79 -14.59 -28.15
C GLY A 33 0.13 -14.68 -29.54
N ALA A 34 -0.83 -15.59 -29.71
CA ALA A 34 -1.60 -15.72 -30.95
C ALA A 34 -2.56 -14.55 -31.17
N ALA A 35 -3.25 -14.10 -30.11
CA ALA A 35 -4.11 -12.91 -30.15
C ALA A 35 -3.30 -11.65 -30.50
N LEU A 36 -2.09 -11.48 -29.97
CA LEU A 36 -1.21 -10.35 -30.30
C LEU A 36 -0.78 -10.36 -31.77
N ARG A 37 -0.42 -11.53 -32.31
CA ARG A 37 -0.12 -11.68 -33.75
C ARG A 37 -1.33 -11.32 -34.61
N LEU A 38 -2.52 -11.78 -34.23
CA LEU A 38 -3.77 -11.43 -34.92
C LEU A 38 -4.03 -9.91 -34.89
N ALA A 39 -3.87 -9.28 -33.72
CA ALA A 39 -4.04 -7.84 -33.56
C ALA A 39 -3.10 -7.05 -34.47
N ARG A 40 -1.81 -7.43 -34.52
CA ARG A 40 -0.82 -6.79 -35.42
C ARG A 40 -1.15 -7.01 -36.89
N LYS A 41 -1.50 -8.24 -37.28
CA LYS A 41 -1.84 -8.57 -38.67
C LYS A 41 -3.03 -7.78 -39.20
N ARG A 42 -3.97 -7.41 -38.33
CA ARG A 42 -5.19 -6.65 -38.68
C ARG A 42 -5.14 -5.17 -38.32
N ASP A 43 -3.98 -4.70 -37.84
CA ASP A 43 -3.82 -3.41 -37.16
C ASP A 43 -4.95 -3.06 -36.18
N ALA A 44 -5.45 -4.09 -35.49
CA ALA A 44 -6.59 -3.95 -34.59
C ALA A 44 -6.12 -3.49 -33.21
N VAL A 45 -6.83 -2.51 -32.65
CA VAL A 45 -6.60 -2.04 -31.27
C VAL A 45 -7.22 -2.98 -30.24
N ILE A 46 -8.18 -3.82 -30.65
CA ILE A 46 -8.91 -4.77 -29.82
C ILE A 46 -8.98 -6.12 -30.52
N VAL A 47 -8.83 -7.18 -29.75
CA VAL A 47 -9.20 -8.54 -30.14
C VAL A 47 -10.44 -8.95 -29.36
N VAL A 48 -11.50 -9.34 -30.08
CA VAL A 48 -12.71 -9.91 -29.50
C VAL A 48 -12.62 -11.43 -29.65
N ALA A 49 -12.42 -12.12 -28.52
CA ALA A 49 -12.28 -13.57 -28.48
C ALA A 49 -13.32 -14.14 -27.51
N ASP A 50 -14.14 -15.08 -28.00
CA ASP A 50 -15.23 -15.69 -27.21
C ASP A 50 -16.15 -14.62 -26.57
N GLY A 51 -16.50 -13.60 -27.36
CA GLY A 51 -17.33 -12.47 -26.91
C GLY A 51 -16.70 -11.52 -25.89
N ARG A 52 -15.44 -11.75 -25.47
CA ARG A 52 -14.70 -10.91 -24.54
C ARG A 52 -13.72 -10.00 -25.27
N TYR A 53 -13.51 -8.79 -24.72
CA TYR A 53 -12.73 -7.73 -25.36
C TYR A 53 -11.35 -7.63 -24.74
N VAL A 54 -10.30 -7.75 -25.54
CA VAL A 54 -8.92 -7.68 -25.08
C VAL A 54 -8.19 -6.58 -25.84
N LEU A 55 -7.62 -5.61 -25.13
CA LEU A 55 -6.89 -4.53 -25.77
C LEU A 55 -5.53 -5.01 -26.29
N ARG A 56 -5.10 -4.52 -27.46
CA ARG A 56 -3.76 -4.77 -28.00
C ARG A 56 -2.67 -4.37 -27.00
N GLU A 57 -2.85 -3.25 -26.29
CA GLU A 57 -1.90 -2.83 -25.27
C GLU A 57 -1.77 -3.82 -24.11
N ASP A 58 -2.86 -4.45 -23.67
CA ASP A 58 -2.81 -5.47 -22.61
C ASP A 58 -2.18 -6.77 -23.11
N LEU A 59 -2.39 -7.13 -24.37
CA LEU A 59 -1.67 -8.25 -25.02
C LEU A 59 -0.17 -7.99 -25.07
N VAL A 60 0.25 -6.77 -25.42
CA VAL A 60 1.66 -6.36 -25.42
C VAL A 60 2.24 -6.42 -24.01
N ARG A 61 1.51 -5.92 -23.00
CA ARG A 61 1.92 -6.02 -21.58
C ARG A 61 2.07 -7.48 -21.14
N ALA A 62 1.08 -8.33 -21.43
CA ALA A 62 1.11 -9.73 -21.05
C ALA A 62 2.25 -10.52 -21.71
N SER A 63 2.48 -10.32 -23.01
CA SER A 63 3.58 -10.97 -23.74
C SER A 63 4.94 -10.57 -23.15
N ARG A 64 5.13 -9.29 -22.80
CA ARG A 64 6.35 -8.83 -22.09
C ARG A 64 6.56 -9.51 -20.74
N LEU A 65 5.48 -9.85 -20.05
CA LEU A 65 5.53 -10.55 -18.76
C LEU A 65 5.64 -12.08 -18.89
N GLY A 66 5.80 -12.60 -20.12
CA GLY A 66 5.94 -14.03 -20.40
C GLY A 66 4.64 -14.82 -20.22
N LEU A 67 3.50 -14.21 -20.57
CA LEU A 67 2.17 -14.82 -20.40
C LEU A 67 1.56 -15.31 -21.72
N ASP A 68 2.35 -15.50 -22.77
CA ASP A 68 1.89 -15.78 -24.12
C ASP A 68 0.98 -17.02 -24.25
N ASP A 69 1.19 -18.04 -23.41
CA ASP A 69 0.45 -19.31 -23.43
C ASP A 69 -0.91 -19.23 -22.72
N LEU A 70 -1.16 -18.19 -21.93
CA LEU A 70 -2.45 -18.02 -21.28
C LEU A 70 -3.53 -17.67 -22.30
N ALA A 71 -4.77 -18.10 -22.04
CA ALA A 71 -5.91 -17.64 -22.82
C ALA A 71 -6.07 -16.12 -22.69
N SER A 72 -6.14 -15.41 -23.81
CA SER A 72 -6.32 -13.94 -23.87
C SER A 72 -7.56 -13.43 -23.13
N THR A 73 -8.59 -14.27 -23.00
CA THR A 73 -9.81 -13.96 -22.24
C THR A 73 -9.57 -13.71 -20.75
N VAL A 74 -8.45 -14.17 -20.18
CA VAL A 74 -8.10 -13.92 -18.75
C VAL A 74 -7.72 -12.47 -18.47
N ILE A 75 -7.34 -11.72 -19.50
CA ILE A 75 -7.02 -10.28 -19.44
C ILE A 75 -8.06 -9.44 -20.19
N ALA A 76 -9.28 -9.96 -20.33
CA ALA A 76 -10.36 -9.22 -20.96
C ALA A 76 -10.84 -8.04 -20.10
N ARG A 77 -11.27 -6.97 -20.77
CA ARG A 77 -11.87 -5.78 -20.17
C ARG A 77 -13.38 -5.76 -20.36
N ASP A 78 -14.06 -5.15 -19.41
CA ASP A 78 -15.47 -4.78 -19.52
C ASP A 78 -15.55 -3.44 -20.25
N LEU A 79 -15.75 -3.50 -21.58
CA LEU A 79 -15.83 -2.31 -22.44
C LEU A 79 -17.29 -1.94 -22.72
N PRO A 80 -17.64 -0.64 -22.72
CA PRO A 80 -18.98 -0.22 -23.09
C PRO A 80 -19.26 -0.52 -24.57
N ARG A 81 -20.53 -0.85 -24.86
CA ARG A 81 -21.00 -1.25 -26.18
C ARG A 81 -22.18 -0.37 -26.56
N VAL A 82 -22.23 0.01 -27.83
CA VAL A 82 -23.34 0.78 -28.40
C VAL A 82 -23.77 0.17 -29.73
N GLU A 83 -25.05 0.32 -30.04
CA GLU A 83 -25.58 -0.02 -31.35
C GLU A 83 -25.00 0.94 -32.42
N PRO A 84 -24.87 0.51 -33.70
CA PRO A 84 -24.36 1.33 -34.80
C PRO A 84 -25.05 2.70 -34.96
N THR A 85 -26.32 2.78 -34.56
CA THR A 85 -27.19 3.96 -34.66
C THR A 85 -27.17 4.87 -33.42
N ALA A 86 -26.39 4.54 -32.38
CA ALA A 86 -26.33 5.35 -31.17
C ALA A 86 -25.79 6.76 -31.46
N SER A 87 -26.31 7.77 -30.76
CA SER A 87 -25.90 9.16 -30.96
C SER A 87 -24.46 9.43 -30.55
N GLU A 88 -23.82 10.39 -31.23
CA GLU A 88 -22.49 10.89 -30.87
C GLU A 88 -22.36 11.29 -29.40
N VAL A 89 -23.38 11.95 -28.85
CA VAL A 89 -23.44 12.36 -27.44
C VAL A 89 -23.28 11.15 -26.51
N THR A 90 -23.91 10.02 -26.84
CA THR A 90 -23.82 8.80 -26.04
C THR A 90 -22.39 8.25 -26.03
N VAL A 91 -21.75 8.20 -27.20
CA VAL A 91 -20.38 7.71 -27.36
C VAL A 91 -19.38 8.63 -26.63
N ARG A 92 -19.45 9.95 -26.86
CA ARG A 92 -18.57 10.93 -26.21
C ARG A 92 -18.73 10.93 -24.70
N ARG A 93 -19.96 10.77 -24.19
CA ARG A 93 -20.23 10.66 -22.75
C ARG A 93 -19.55 9.44 -22.13
N LEU A 94 -19.58 8.28 -22.81
CA LEU A 94 -18.91 7.06 -22.32
C LEU A 94 -17.39 7.24 -22.27
N LEU A 95 -16.80 7.83 -23.32
CA LEU A 95 -15.36 8.16 -23.35
C LEU A 95 -14.99 9.15 -22.24
N ALA A 96 -15.78 10.21 -22.04
CA ALA A 96 -15.57 11.20 -20.98
C ALA A 96 -15.75 10.63 -19.55
N GLN A 97 -16.40 9.47 -19.42
CA GLN A 97 -16.47 8.71 -18.16
C GLN A 97 -15.27 7.79 -17.93
N GLY A 98 -14.23 7.89 -18.78
CA GLY A 98 -12.99 7.12 -18.67
C GLY A 98 -13.04 5.76 -19.35
N ALA A 99 -13.98 5.54 -20.27
CA ALA A 99 -13.94 4.34 -21.10
C ALA A 99 -12.69 4.39 -22.01
N PRO A 100 -11.84 3.35 -22.03
CA PRO A 100 -10.66 3.36 -22.89
C PRO A 100 -11.04 3.35 -24.38
N LEU A 101 -12.23 2.85 -24.69
CA LEU A 101 -12.88 2.86 -26.00
C LEU A 101 -14.35 2.47 -25.86
N VAL A 102 -15.13 2.70 -26.92
CA VAL A 102 -16.52 2.25 -27.05
C VAL A 102 -16.62 1.29 -28.23
N VAL A 103 -17.11 0.08 -28.00
CA VAL A 103 -17.28 -0.92 -29.08
C VAL A 103 -18.60 -0.67 -29.81
N VAL A 104 -18.55 -0.54 -31.13
CA VAL A 104 -19.73 -0.39 -31.99
C VAL A 104 -20.09 -1.76 -32.54
N ARG A 105 -21.27 -2.27 -32.17
CA ARG A 105 -21.68 -3.63 -32.49
C ARG A 105 -23.19 -3.78 -32.48
N ASP A 106 -23.71 -4.51 -33.46
CA ASP A 106 -25.10 -4.98 -33.51
C ASP A 106 -25.30 -6.26 -32.65
N ARG A 107 -26.54 -6.48 -32.19
CA ARG A 107 -26.97 -7.58 -31.33
C ARG A 107 -26.53 -8.97 -31.80
N ARG A 108 -26.45 -9.20 -33.12
CA ARG A 108 -26.13 -10.50 -33.72
C ARG A 108 -25.10 -10.39 -34.85
N GLY A 109 -23.87 -10.01 -34.53
CA GLY A 109 -22.79 -10.01 -35.51
C GLY A 109 -21.39 -9.83 -34.91
N PRO A 110 -20.32 -9.89 -35.73
CA PRO A 110 -19.02 -9.39 -35.33
C PRO A 110 -19.10 -7.87 -35.05
N PRO A 111 -18.18 -7.31 -34.23
CA PRO A 111 -18.12 -5.87 -34.02
C PRO A 111 -17.90 -5.13 -35.34
N VAL A 112 -18.61 -4.02 -35.53
CA VAL A 112 -18.42 -3.12 -36.69
C VAL A 112 -17.07 -2.40 -36.57
N GLY A 113 -16.73 -1.98 -35.36
CA GLY A 113 -15.46 -1.33 -35.04
C GLY A 113 -15.44 -0.83 -33.60
N ALA A 114 -14.53 0.10 -33.31
CA ALA A 114 -14.48 0.79 -32.04
C ALA A 114 -14.21 2.28 -32.22
N VAL A 115 -14.70 3.06 -31.26
CA VAL A 115 -14.39 4.48 -31.11
C VAL A 115 -13.41 4.63 -29.96
N ALA A 116 -12.17 4.98 -30.28
CA ALA A 116 -11.15 5.37 -29.33
C ALA A 116 -11.21 6.89 -29.06
N PRO A 117 -10.80 7.36 -27.87
CA PRO A 117 -10.59 8.79 -27.63
C PRO A 117 -9.68 9.39 -28.71
N GLY A 118 -10.00 10.58 -29.20
CA GLY A 118 -9.09 11.31 -30.09
C GLY A 118 -7.76 11.67 -29.39
N THR A 119 -6.78 12.13 -30.16
CA THR A 119 -5.49 12.59 -29.63
C THR A 119 -5.61 13.86 -28.77
N ALA A 120 -6.72 14.60 -28.90
CA ALA A 120 -7.03 15.74 -28.06
C ALA A 120 -7.48 15.26 -26.67
N SER A 121 -6.73 15.67 -25.64
CA SER A 121 -7.10 15.53 -24.25
C SER A 121 -8.52 16.09 -24.01
N PRO A 122 -9.41 15.38 -23.29
CA PRO A 122 -10.69 15.94 -22.93
C PRO A 122 -10.49 17.29 -22.22
N PRO A 123 -11.33 18.30 -22.49
CA PRO A 123 -11.16 19.62 -21.89
C PRO A 123 -11.17 19.49 -20.36
N ALA A 124 -10.19 20.12 -19.72
CA ALA A 124 -10.05 20.07 -18.28
C ALA A 124 -11.30 20.67 -17.61
N VAL A 125 -11.82 20.00 -16.58
CA VAL A 125 -12.97 20.53 -15.83
C VAL A 125 -12.46 21.65 -14.93
N PRO A 126 -12.97 22.89 -14.98
CA PRO A 126 -12.53 23.95 -14.08
C PRO A 126 -12.75 23.56 -12.61
N THR A 127 -11.70 23.65 -11.78
CA THR A 127 -11.79 23.27 -10.36
C THR A 127 -11.49 24.40 -9.39
N ALA A 128 -11.14 25.58 -9.89
CA ALA A 128 -10.81 26.74 -9.07
C ALA A 128 -11.80 26.98 -7.90
N PRO A 129 -13.14 26.90 -8.06
CA PRO A 129 -14.05 27.09 -6.92
C PRO A 129 -13.92 25.99 -5.85
N ARG A 130 -13.68 24.75 -6.26
CA ARG A 130 -13.52 23.61 -5.34
C ARG A 130 -12.17 23.68 -4.62
N VAL A 131 -11.10 24.03 -5.32
CA VAL A 131 -9.77 24.29 -4.76
C VAL A 131 -9.85 25.43 -3.74
N ALA A 132 -10.46 26.56 -4.13
CA ALA A 132 -10.61 27.74 -3.28
C ALA A 132 -11.38 27.46 -1.98
N ARG A 133 -12.43 26.63 -2.05
CA ARG A 133 -13.25 26.26 -0.90
C ARG A 133 -12.58 25.24 0.03
N ARG A 134 -11.73 24.35 -0.51
CA ARG A 134 -11.26 23.15 0.21
C ARG A 134 -9.81 23.25 0.69
N LEU A 135 -8.98 24.08 0.07
CA LEU A 135 -7.58 24.24 0.46
C LEU A 135 -7.37 25.55 1.23
N PRO A 136 -6.47 25.57 2.23
CA PRO A 136 -6.03 26.81 2.87
C PRO A 136 -5.49 27.81 1.85
N ALA A 137 -5.65 29.11 2.12
CA ALA A 137 -5.19 30.18 1.24
C ALA A 137 -3.68 30.07 0.94
N ASP A 138 -2.86 29.76 1.95
CA ASP A 138 -1.42 29.57 1.78
C ASP A 138 -1.08 28.43 0.81
N THR A 139 -1.84 27.34 0.86
CA THR A 139 -1.68 26.22 -0.09
C THR A 139 -2.05 26.64 -1.51
N GLN A 140 -3.09 27.46 -1.69
CA GLN A 140 -3.47 27.98 -3.01
C GLN A 140 -2.39 28.89 -3.60
N VAL A 141 -1.83 29.79 -2.78
CA VAL A 141 -0.72 30.67 -3.17
C VAL A 141 0.52 29.86 -3.56
N LEU A 142 0.82 28.81 -2.80
CA LEU A 142 1.91 27.90 -3.10
C LEU A 142 1.70 27.16 -4.42
N LEU A 143 0.50 26.60 -4.66
CA LEU A 143 0.19 25.91 -5.92
C LEU A 143 0.34 26.83 -7.13
N ALA A 144 -0.13 28.08 -7.02
CA ALA A 144 0.08 29.10 -8.05
C ALA A 144 1.58 29.43 -8.25
N SER A 145 2.37 29.45 -7.17
CA SER A 145 3.82 29.69 -7.23
C SER A 145 4.55 28.55 -7.93
N ILE A 146 4.16 27.29 -7.67
CA ILE A 146 4.66 26.11 -8.38
C ILE A 146 4.35 26.21 -9.88
N GLY A 147 3.11 26.58 -10.23
CA GLY A 147 2.70 26.81 -11.61
C GLY A 147 3.55 27.86 -12.34
N ARG A 148 3.89 28.97 -11.66
CA ARG A 148 4.78 30.01 -12.20
C ARG A 148 6.22 29.52 -12.38
N CYS A 149 6.76 28.75 -11.42
CA CYS A 149 8.11 28.18 -11.55
C CYS A 149 8.20 27.21 -12.73
N ALA A 150 7.18 26.36 -12.92
CA ALA A 150 7.13 25.47 -14.08
C ALA A 150 7.02 26.23 -15.40
N ALA A 151 6.17 27.26 -15.46
CA ALA A 151 6.03 28.12 -16.63
C ALA A 151 7.36 28.78 -17.05
N ALA A 152 8.12 29.29 -16.08
CA ALA A 152 9.42 29.91 -16.33
C ALA A 152 10.45 28.93 -16.92
N GLN A 153 10.26 27.63 -16.70
CA GLN A 153 11.07 26.55 -17.27
C GLN A 153 10.48 25.97 -18.56
N GLY A 154 9.40 26.56 -19.11
CA GLY A 154 8.69 26.02 -20.28
C GLY A 154 8.03 24.66 -20.03
N ALA A 155 7.68 24.35 -18.77
CA ALA A 155 7.13 23.08 -18.33
C ALA A 155 5.70 23.23 -17.79
N HIS A 156 4.95 22.12 -17.77
CA HIS A 156 3.61 22.07 -17.18
C HIS A 156 3.65 21.34 -15.84
N ALA A 157 3.11 21.96 -14.78
CA ALA A 157 3.02 21.35 -13.45
C ALA A 157 1.59 20.93 -13.12
N PHE A 158 1.49 19.78 -12.45
CA PHE A 158 0.25 19.15 -12.06
C PHE A 158 0.32 18.72 -10.60
N LEU A 159 -0.68 19.08 -9.80
CA LEU A 159 -0.94 18.43 -8.52
C LEU A 159 -1.54 17.05 -8.80
N VAL A 160 -1.05 16.00 -8.14
CA VAL A 160 -1.49 14.61 -8.36
C VAL A 160 -1.71 13.88 -7.04
N GLY A 161 -2.15 12.62 -7.11
CA GLY A 161 -2.09 11.70 -5.96
C GLY A 161 -3.19 11.93 -4.93
N GLY A 162 -2.83 11.78 -3.65
CA GLY A 162 -3.79 11.71 -2.54
C GLY A 162 -4.61 12.98 -2.37
N MET A 163 -3.97 14.15 -2.50
CA MET A 163 -4.65 15.44 -2.37
C MET A 163 -5.72 15.64 -3.45
N VAL A 164 -5.45 15.26 -4.70
CA VAL A 164 -6.46 15.33 -5.78
C VAL A 164 -7.59 14.35 -5.52
N ARG A 165 -7.34 13.16 -4.98
CA ARG A 165 -8.45 12.28 -4.59
C ARG A 165 -9.30 12.91 -3.49
N ASP A 166 -8.66 13.44 -2.45
CA ASP A 166 -9.34 13.91 -1.23
C ASP A 166 -10.11 15.21 -1.47
N LEU A 167 -9.65 16.08 -2.38
CA LEU A 167 -10.40 17.24 -2.88
C LEU A 167 -11.76 16.85 -3.51
N TRP A 168 -11.89 15.63 -4.04
CA TRP A 168 -13.09 15.09 -4.68
C TRP A 168 -13.91 14.18 -3.77
N ARG A 169 -13.44 13.97 -2.54
CA ARG A 169 -14.22 13.31 -1.49
C ARG A 169 -15.01 14.35 -0.72
N ASP A 170 -16.10 13.93 -0.10
CA ASP A 170 -16.86 14.73 0.86
C ASP A 170 -16.23 14.65 2.27
N ALA A 171 -14.92 14.87 2.35
CA ALA A 171 -14.14 14.83 3.58
C ALA A 171 -13.15 16.01 3.64
N GLU A 172 -12.59 16.27 4.81
CA GLU A 172 -11.48 17.23 4.95
C GLU A 172 -10.23 16.71 4.23
N VAL A 173 -9.46 17.65 3.66
CA VAL A 173 -8.16 17.33 3.06
C VAL A 173 -7.18 17.08 4.19
N ALA A 174 -7.01 15.81 4.55
CA ALA A 174 -6.18 15.41 5.69
C ALA A 174 -4.66 15.43 5.40
N SER A 175 -4.26 15.53 4.13
CA SER A 175 -2.86 15.46 3.70
C SER A 175 -2.30 16.85 3.46
N THR A 176 -1.18 17.17 4.10
CA THR A 176 -0.35 18.34 3.79
C THR A 176 0.74 18.04 2.77
N ASP A 177 1.01 16.75 2.49
CA ASP A 177 2.01 16.34 1.50
C ASP A 177 1.55 16.73 0.09
N LEU A 178 2.41 17.48 -0.60
CA LEU A 178 2.18 17.94 -1.97
C LEU A 178 2.99 17.10 -2.96
N ASP A 179 2.27 16.27 -3.71
CA ASP A 179 2.81 15.51 -4.83
C ASP A 179 2.61 16.29 -6.13
N ILE A 180 3.71 16.77 -6.72
CA ILE A 180 3.73 17.52 -7.97
C ILE A 180 4.36 16.68 -9.07
N VAL A 181 3.70 16.61 -10.22
CA VAL A 181 4.24 16.03 -11.45
C VAL A 181 4.47 17.15 -12.46
N VAL A 182 5.66 17.15 -13.08
CA VAL A 182 6.07 18.13 -14.08
C VAL A 182 6.28 17.43 -15.41
N GLU A 183 5.53 17.85 -16.43
CA GLU A 183 5.82 17.53 -17.83
C GLU A 183 6.88 18.51 -18.33
N GLY A 184 8.15 18.07 -18.26
CA GLY A 184 9.35 18.89 -18.41
C GLY A 184 10.46 18.43 -17.46
N ASP A 185 11.42 19.30 -17.13
CA ASP A 185 12.48 18.99 -16.16
C ASP A 185 12.00 19.26 -14.72
N GLY A 186 11.50 18.21 -14.06
CA GLY A 186 11.04 18.28 -12.66
C GLY A 186 12.11 18.75 -11.67
N PRO A 187 13.34 18.19 -11.67
CA PRO A 187 14.46 18.69 -10.87
C PRO A 187 14.78 20.17 -11.08
N ALA A 188 14.72 20.69 -12.31
CA ALA A 188 14.90 22.12 -12.57
C ALA A 188 13.81 22.96 -11.89
N VAL A 189 12.53 22.58 -12.04
CA VAL A 189 11.41 23.24 -11.36
C VAL A 189 11.56 23.17 -9.84
N ALA A 190 12.03 22.05 -9.29
CA ALA A 190 12.27 21.89 -7.86
C ALA A 190 13.37 22.84 -7.33
N ARG A 191 14.45 23.03 -8.09
CA ARG A 191 15.52 24.00 -7.77
C ARG A 191 15.00 25.43 -7.75
N ASP A 192 14.19 25.81 -8.72
CA ASP A 192 13.56 27.14 -8.78
C ASP A 192 12.59 27.36 -7.62
N LEU A 193 11.78 26.35 -7.33
CA LEU A 193 10.83 26.38 -6.22
C LEU A 193 11.55 26.52 -4.87
N ALA A 194 12.63 25.78 -4.64
CA ALA A 194 13.40 25.91 -3.41
C ALA A 194 14.01 27.29 -3.25
N ARG A 195 14.55 27.89 -4.33
CA ARG A 195 15.03 29.28 -4.31
C ARG A 195 13.92 30.26 -3.96
N ALA A 196 12.74 30.11 -4.57
CA ALA A 196 11.59 30.97 -4.32
C ALA A 196 11.05 30.84 -2.88
N LEU A 197 11.16 29.66 -2.27
CA LEU A 197 10.64 29.37 -0.93
C LEU A 197 11.70 29.45 0.19
N GLY A 198 12.96 29.76 -0.14
CA GLY A 198 14.07 29.73 0.82
C GLY A 198 14.33 28.32 1.39
N GLY A 199 14.10 27.29 0.59
CA GLY A 199 14.21 25.88 0.97
C GLY A 199 15.45 25.17 0.41
N VAL A 200 15.55 23.87 0.68
CA VAL A 200 16.63 22.98 0.21
C VAL A 200 16.05 21.90 -0.69
N VAL A 201 16.77 21.53 -1.75
CA VAL A 201 16.40 20.44 -2.67
C VAL A 201 17.24 19.20 -2.41
N ARG A 202 16.59 18.04 -2.42
CA ARG A 202 17.23 16.73 -2.51
C ARG A 202 16.81 16.03 -3.79
N GLU A 203 17.75 15.80 -4.71
CA GLU A 203 17.49 15.13 -5.98
C GLU A 203 17.71 13.61 -5.91
N HIS A 204 16.83 12.87 -6.58
CA HIS A 204 16.92 11.42 -6.77
C HIS A 204 16.88 11.10 -8.27
N ARG A 205 18.00 11.33 -8.95
CA ARG A 205 18.12 11.28 -10.43
C ARG A 205 17.64 9.97 -11.06
N ARG A 206 17.89 8.82 -10.42
CA ARG A 206 17.45 7.50 -10.91
C ARG A 206 15.93 7.40 -11.13
N PHE A 207 15.14 8.15 -10.37
CA PHE A 207 13.69 8.12 -10.43
C PHE A 207 13.08 9.37 -11.04
N LEU A 208 13.90 10.32 -11.50
CA LEU A 208 13.48 11.64 -11.97
C LEU A 208 12.63 12.40 -10.94
N THR A 209 12.97 12.27 -9.66
CA THR A 209 12.26 12.94 -8.56
C THR A 209 13.20 13.85 -7.77
N ALA A 210 12.62 14.86 -7.13
CA ALA A 210 13.27 15.77 -6.20
C ALA A 210 12.32 16.08 -5.05
N SER A 211 12.85 16.27 -3.85
CA SER A 211 12.08 16.73 -2.68
C SER A 211 12.56 18.12 -2.29
N VAL A 212 11.63 19.05 -2.14
CA VAL A 212 11.88 20.42 -1.66
C VAL A 212 11.44 20.50 -0.22
N GLN A 213 12.37 20.84 0.68
CA GLN A 213 12.07 21.12 2.08
C GLN A 213 12.08 22.63 2.29
N ALA A 214 10.93 23.22 2.64
CA ALA A 214 10.79 24.65 2.87
C ALA A 214 10.28 24.94 4.30
N PRO A 215 10.88 25.90 5.04
CA PRO A 215 10.59 26.13 6.47
C PRO A 215 9.12 26.40 6.82
N ARG A 216 8.38 27.11 5.95
CA ARG A 216 6.98 27.53 6.19
C ARG A 216 5.93 26.62 5.56
N VAL A 217 6.35 25.68 4.71
CA VAL A 217 5.47 24.91 3.84
C VAL A 217 5.58 23.41 4.10
N GLY A 218 6.72 22.95 4.63
CA GLY A 218 7.01 21.54 4.80
C GLY A 218 7.65 20.95 3.55
N ARG A 219 7.33 19.69 3.26
CA ARG A 219 7.92 18.90 2.18
C ARG A 219 7.04 18.91 0.95
N ILE A 220 7.63 19.17 -0.21
CA ILE A 220 6.99 19.09 -1.53
C ILE A 220 7.77 18.08 -2.36
N ASP A 221 7.10 17.04 -2.83
CA ASP A 221 7.70 16.03 -3.70
C ASP A 221 7.40 16.39 -5.17
N VAL A 222 8.45 16.59 -5.96
CA VAL A 222 8.39 16.97 -7.37
C VAL A 222 8.92 15.82 -8.22
N ALA A 223 8.12 15.30 -9.13
CA ALA A 223 8.49 14.22 -10.04
C ALA A 223 8.37 14.67 -11.50
N THR A 224 9.28 14.23 -12.35
CA THR A 224 9.10 14.34 -13.81
C THR A 224 8.06 13.33 -14.26
N ALA A 225 7.10 13.77 -15.09
CA ALA A 225 6.10 12.90 -15.71
C ALA A 225 6.80 11.78 -16.49
N ARG A 226 6.35 10.54 -16.26
CA ARG A 226 7.06 9.37 -16.75
C ARG A 226 6.13 8.21 -17.09
N SER A 227 6.56 7.40 -18.04
CA SER A 227 6.02 6.08 -18.28
C SER A 227 6.83 5.02 -17.53
N GLU A 228 6.19 3.90 -17.23
CA GLU A 228 6.82 2.76 -16.57
C GLU A 228 6.73 1.52 -17.46
N ARG A 229 7.83 0.77 -17.52
CA ARG A 229 7.89 -0.53 -18.20
C ARG A 229 8.45 -1.58 -17.26
N TYR A 230 7.66 -2.63 -17.03
CA TYR A 230 8.04 -3.78 -16.21
C TYR A 230 8.69 -4.86 -17.08
N GLU A 231 9.89 -5.30 -16.70
CA GLU A 231 10.62 -6.36 -17.42
C GLU A 231 10.17 -7.75 -17.03
N SER A 232 9.74 -7.92 -15.78
CA SER A 232 9.21 -9.17 -15.27
C SER A 232 8.18 -8.92 -14.18
N ARG A 233 7.43 -9.96 -13.85
CA ARG A 233 6.32 -9.93 -12.90
C ARG A 233 6.81 -9.57 -11.49
N GLY A 234 6.28 -8.49 -10.90
CA GLY A 234 6.64 -8.02 -9.57
C GLY A 234 7.96 -7.24 -9.47
N ALA A 235 8.69 -7.05 -10.58
CA ALA A 235 9.92 -6.27 -10.60
C ALA A 235 9.66 -4.77 -10.45
N LEU A 236 10.72 -4.01 -10.13
CA LEU A 236 10.68 -2.56 -10.26
C LEU A 236 10.68 -2.17 -11.75
N PRO A 237 9.94 -1.13 -12.15
CA PRO A 237 9.89 -0.70 -13.54
C PRO A 237 11.13 0.08 -13.95
N ARG A 238 11.43 0.08 -15.26
CA ARG A 238 12.23 1.13 -15.88
C ARG A 238 11.36 2.35 -16.13
N VAL A 239 11.89 3.53 -15.84
CA VAL A 239 11.21 4.82 -15.99
C VAL A 239 11.74 5.58 -17.20
N MET A 240 10.86 6.22 -17.94
CA MET A 240 11.20 7.05 -19.10
C MET A 240 10.36 8.33 -19.06
N PRO A 241 10.91 9.52 -19.39
CA PRO A 241 10.12 10.74 -19.51
C PRO A 241 8.93 10.54 -20.44
N ALA A 242 7.77 11.08 -20.05
CA ALA A 242 6.53 11.01 -20.82
C ALA A 242 5.59 12.16 -20.44
N GLY A 243 4.48 12.32 -21.17
CA GLY A 243 3.45 13.29 -20.82
C GLY A 243 2.56 12.86 -19.65
N ILE A 244 1.75 13.79 -19.14
CA ILE A 244 0.90 13.55 -17.96
C ILE A 244 -0.08 12.36 -18.12
N ASP A 245 -0.63 12.13 -19.31
CA ASP A 245 -1.54 10.99 -19.56
C ASP A 245 -0.85 9.64 -19.33
N ALA A 246 0.39 9.49 -19.80
CA ALA A 246 1.18 8.28 -19.57
C ALA A 246 1.55 8.11 -18.08
N ASP A 247 1.81 9.21 -17.36
CA ASP A 247 2.05 9.19 -15.90
C ASP A 247 0.81 8.75 -15.12
N LEU A 248 -0.39 9.20 -15.50
CA LEU A 248 -1.61 8.77 -14.83
C LEU A 248 -1.92 7.30 -15.11
N ARG A 249 -1.66 6.81 -16.34
CA ARG A 249 -1.94 5.42 -16.73
C ARG A 249 -1.03 4.37 -16.10
N ARG A 250 0.13 4.74 -15.54
CA ARG A 250 1.02 3.80 -14.81
C ARG A 250 0.62 3.58 -13.34
N ARG A 251 -0.30 4.38 -12.81
CA ARG A 251 -0.68 4.35 -11.39
C ARG A 251 -1.49 3.10 -11.04
N ASP A 252 -1.82 2.97 -9.77
CA ASP A 252 -2.46 1.77 -9.21
C ASP A 252 -3.97 1.72 -9.49
N PHE A 253 -4.69 2.79 -9.13
CA PHE A 253 -6.15 2.87 -9.17
C PHE A 253 -6.61 4.19 -9.80
N THR A 254 -7.78 4.16 -10.43
CA THR A 254 -8.41 5.31 -11.09
C THR A 254 -8.56 6.51 -10.16
N ILE A 255 -8.95 6.28 -8.91
CA ILE A 255 -9.11 7.32 -7.89
C ILE A 255 -7.81 8.07 -7.54
N ASN A 256 -6.65 7.48 -7.83
CA ASN A 256 -5.32 8.07 -7.62
C ASN A 256 -4.69 8.53 -8.94
N ALA A 257 -5.40 8.37 -10.07
CA ALA A 257 -4.93 8.64 -11.43
C ALA A 257 -5.65 9.86 -12.02
N MET A 258 -5.70 10.93 -11.23
CA MET A 258 -6.22 12.26 -11.58
C MET A 258 -5.15 13.31 -11.33
N ALA A 259 -5.20 14.40 -12.08
CA ALA A 259 -4.27 15.52 -11.97
C ALA A 259 -5.00 16.87 -12.02
N VAL A 260 -4.49 17.87 -11.32
CA VAL A 260 -4.96 19.26 -11.40
C VAL A 260 -3.84 20.12 -11.97
N GLU A 261 -4.06 20.72 -13.13
CA GLU A 261 -3.10 21.62 -13.78
C GLU A 261 -2.88 22.89 -12.96
N LEU A 262 -1.63 23.32 -12.78
CA LEU A 262 -1.27 24.48 -11.94
C LEU A 262 -0.91 25.73 -12.74
N HIS A 263 -0.73 25.62 -14.06
CA HIS A 263 -0.23 26.72 -14.89
C HIS A 263 -1.31 27.77 -15.24
N SER A 264 -2.52 27.33 -15.56
CA SER A 264 -3.58 28.15 -16.17
C SER A 264 -4.36 29.03 -15.19
N GLY A 265 -4.12 28.93 -13.88
CA GLY A 265 -4.90 29.61 -12.83
C GLY A 265 -6.34 29.10 -12.65
N ALA A 266 -6.89 28.39 -13.64
CA ALA A 266 -8.23 27.77 -13.59
C ALA A 266 -8.25 26.43 -12.81
N PHE A 267 -7.08 25.90 -12.45
CA PHE A 267 -6.90 24.59 -11.82
C PHE A 267 -7.68 23.50 -12.56
N GLY A 268 -7.37 23.24 -13.83
CA GLY A 268 -8.13 22.27 -14.62
C GLY A 268 -7.93 20.83 -14.13
N LEU A 269 -9.01 20.08 -13.86
CA LEU A 269 -8.93 18.64 -13.58
C LEU A 269 -8.74 17.86 -14.87
N PHE A 270 -7.69 17.06 -14.88
CA PHE A 270 -7.43 16.01 -15.87
C PHE A 270 -7.75 14.64 -15.24
N ASP A 271 -8.81 14.00 -15.73
CA ASP A 271 -9.28 12.68 -15.27
C ASP A 271 -9.56 11.75 -16.48
N PRO A 272 -8.52 11.26 -17.18
CA PRO A 272 -8.69 10.44 -18.38
C PRO A 272 -9.23 9.03 -18.11
N LEU A 273 -9.27 8.62 -16.83
CA LEU A 273 -9.58 7.24 -16.41
C LEU A 273 -10.89 7.14 -15.61
N GLY A 274 -11.56 8.26 -15.35
CA GLY A 274 -12.85 8.31 -14.67
C GLY A 274 -12.76 8.10 -13.15
N GLY A 275 -11.66 8.51 -12.52
CA GLY A 275 -11.44 8.44 -11.07
C GLY A 275 -12.51 9.20 -10.28
N ARG A 276 -12.98 10.35 -10.76
CA ARG A 276 -14.08 11.10 -10.12
C ARG A 276 -15.37 10.30 -10.10
N ALA A 277 -15.66 9.64 -11.22
CA ALA A 277 -16.86 8.85 -11.40
C ALA A 277 -16.82 7.55 -10.55
N ASP A 278 -15.63 7.05 -10.26
CA ASP A 278 -15.39 5.93 -9.35
C ASP A 278 -15.52 6.33 -7.89
N LEU A 279 -14.97 7.48 -7.48
CA LEU A 279 -15.16 8.04 -6.15
C LEU A 279 -16.64 8.24 -5.81
N ALA A 280 -17.40 8.84 -6.74
CA ALA A 280 -18.84 9.06 -6.57
C ALA A 280 -19.64 7.76 -6.44
N ARG A 281 -19.13 6.64 -7.00
CA ARG A 281 -19.75 5.31 -6.92
C ARG A 281 -19.14 4.42 -5.83
N GLN A 282 -18.26 4.97 -5.00
CA GLN A 282 -17.50 4.22 -3.99
C GLN A 282 -16.80 2.97 -4.55
N ARG A 283 -16.25 3.10 -5.76
CA ARG A 283 -15.66 1.99 -6.53
C ARG A 283 -14.15 2.08 -6.54
N LEU A 284 -13.48 0.96 -6.24
CA LEU A 284 -12.04 0.80 -6.41
C LEU A 284 -11.77 0.03 -7.71
N ARG A 285 -11.07 0.66 -8.66
CA ARG A 285 -10.82 0.09 -9.99
C ARG A 285 -9.35 0.20 -10.37
N VAL A 286 -8.74 -0.93 -10.76
CA VAL A 286 -7.39 -0.95 -11.36
C VAL A 286 -7.41 -0.40 -12.78
N LEU A 287 -6.26 0.13 -13.24
CA LEU A 287 -6.17 0.77 -14.55
C LEU A 287 -6.16 -0.23 -15.73
N HIS A 288 -5.71 -1.46 -15.48
CA HIS A 288 -5.63 -2.54 -16.46
C HIS A 288 -5.59 -3.92 -15.76
N PRO A 289 -5.97 -5.02 -16.46
CA PRO A 289 -6.10 -6.36 -15.86
C PRO A 289 -4.79 -6.96 -15.33
N LEU A 290 -3.64 -6.44 -15.76
CA LEU A 290 -2.31 -6.90 -15.33
C LEU A 290 -1.73 -6.08 -14.17
N SER A 291 -2.48 -5.10 -13.62
CA SER A 291 -1.98 -4.16 -12.60
C SER A 291 -1.33 -4.89 -11.39
N TYR A 292 -2.00 -5.91 -10.85
CA TYR A 292 -1.47 -6.70 -9.74
C TYR A 292 -0.38 -7.72 -10.15
N VAL A 293 -0.27 -8.05 -11.44
CA VAL A 293 0.78 -8.95 -11.96
C VAL A 293 2.10 -8.19 -12.14
N GLU A 294 2.01 -6.95 -12.65
CA GLU A 294 3.15 -6.03 -12.72
C GLU A 294 3.64 -5.69 -11.31
N ASP A 295 2.72 -5.37 -10.40
CA ASP A 295 3.06 -5.04 -9.02
C ASP A 295 2.07 -5.66 -7.99
N PRO A 296 2.41 -6.82 -7.40
CA PRO A 296 1.56 -7.47 -6.41
C PRO A 296 1.40 -6.68 -5.10
N THR A 297 2.26 -5.70 -4.81
CA THR A 297 2.09 -4.84 -3.63
C THR A 297 0.81 -4.00 -3.70
N ARG A 298 0.31 -3.76 -4.92
CA ARG A 298 -0.99 -3.09 -5.14
C ARG A 298 -2.14 -3.85 -4.47
N LEU A 299 -2.04 -5.14 -4.18
CA LEU A 299 -3.06 -5.88 -3.41
C LEU A 299 -3.18 -5.35 -1.97
N PHE A 300 -2.06 -5.05 -1.33
CA PHE A 300 -2.01 -4.44 0.01
C PHE A 300 -2.57 -3.01 -0.01
N ARG A 301 -2.18 -2.23 -1.04
CA ARG A 301 -2.72 -0.89 -1.27
C ARG A 301 -4.23 -0.90 -1.53
N ALA A 302 -4.71 -1.86 -2.32
CA ALA A 302 -6.14 -2.03 -2.62
C ALA A 302 -6.95 -2.28 -1.35
N ALA A 303 -6.51 -3.21 -0.50
CA ALA A 303 -7.17 -3.48 0.77
C ALA A 303 -7.17 -2.25 1.69
N ARG A 304 -6.03 -1.56 1.78
CA ARG A 304 -5.90 -0.34 2.58
C ARG A 304 -6.83 0.77 2.09
N TYR A 305 -6.89 1.03 0.79
CA TYR A 305 -7.80 2.04 0.23
C TYR A 305 -9.27 1.63 0.29
N ALA A 306 -9.59 0.35 0.09
CA ALA A 306 -10.95 -0.17 0.24
C ALA A 306 -11.49 0.09 1.65
N THR A 307 -10.70 -0.24 2.67
CA THR A 307 -11.09 -0.03 4.06
C THR A 307 -11.03 1.45 4.47
N ARG A 308 -9.93 2.16 4.18
CA ARG A 308 -9.77 3.58 4.56
C ARG A 308 -10.82 4.51 3.95
N PHE A 309 -11.27 4.21 2.73
CA PHE A 309 -12.18 5.08 1.99
C PHE A 309 -13.59 4.49 1.79
N GLY A 310 -13.87 3.32 2.37
CA GLY A 310 -15.15 2.63 2.21
C GLY A 310 -15.46 2.27 0.75
N LEU A 311 -14.45 1.85 -0.02
CA LEU A 311 -14.59 1.53 -1.43
C LEU A 311 -14.70 0.02 -1.66
N ALA A 312 -15.48 -0.37 -2.67
CA ALA A 312 -15.61 -1.76 -3.10
C ALA A 312 -14.84 -2.01 -4.41
N PRO A 313 -14.02 -3.07 -4.50
CA PRO A 313 -13.39 -3.46 -5.77
C PRO A 313 -14.45 -3.88 -6.78
N ASP A 314 -14.31 -3.44 -8.03
CA ASP A 314 -15.20 -3.88 -9.10
C ASP A 314 -14.89 -5.31 -9.59
N ALA A 315 -15.77 -5.87 -10.42
CA ALA A 315 -15.62 -7.24 -10.91
C ALA A 315 -14.32 -7.44 -11.70
N ALA A 316 -13.89 -6.44 -12.49
CA ALA A 316 -12.64 -6.49 -13.23
C ALA A 316 -11.41 -6.49 -12.29
N THR A 317 -11.44 -5.69 -11.23
CA THR A 317 -10.41 -5.63 -10.20
C THR A 317 -10.32 -6.95 -9.43
N ALA A 318 -11.46 -7.55 -9.08
CA ALA A 318 -11.48 -8.88 -8.47
C ALA A 318 -10.89 -9.96 -9.38
N ARG A 319 -11.20 -9.95 -10.69
CA ARG A 319 -10.59 -10.86 -11.67
C ARG A 319 -9.08 -10.66 -11.80
N ALA A 320 -8.61 -9.41 -11.81
CA ALA A 320 -7.18 -9.08 -11.83
C ALA A 320 -6.47 -9.63 -10.58
N GLN A 321 -7.08 -9.53 -9.40
CA GLN A 321 -6.55 -10.12 -8.16
C GLN A 321 -6.45 -11.64 -8.27
N THR A 322 -7.51 -12.32 -8.73
CA THR A 322 -7.50 -13.77 -8.93
C THR A 322 -6.40 -14.21 -9.89
N LEU A 323 -6.22 -13.50 -11.01
CA LEU A 323 -5.14 -13.77 -11.96
C LEU A 323 -3.77 -13.61 -11.30
N ALA A 324 -3.56 -12.54 -10.54
CA ALA A 324 -2.28 -12.30 -9.87
C ALA A 324 -1.95 -13.38 -8.83
N LEU A 325 -2.93 -13.81 -8.03
CA LEU A 325 -2.72 -14.87 -7.03
C LEU A 325 -2.48 -16.24 -7.68
N ARG A 326 -3.09 -16.52 -8.83
CA ARG A 326 -2.81 -17.74 -9.61
C ARG A 326 -1.37 -17.78 -10.12
N LEU A 327 -0.77 -16.62 -10.38
CA LEU A 327 0.58 -16.48 -10.93
C LEU A 327 1.68 -16.37 -9.86
N ALA A 328 1.33 -16.40 -8.57
CA ALA A 328 2.29 -16.48 -7.48
C ALA A 328 3.05 -17.84 -7.52
N PRO A 329 4.31 -17.89 -7.08
CA PRO A 329 5.09 -16.82 -6.44
C PRO A 329 5.71 -15.82 -7.42
N TYR A 330 6.02 -14.62 -6.91
CA TYR A 330 6.68 -13.54 -7.65
C TYR A 330 8.13 -13.39 -7.17
N ALA A 331 9.07 -13.99 -7.89
CA ALA A 331 10.49 -13.98 -7.51
C ALA A 331 11.09 -12.56 -7.46
N ALA A 332 10.69 -11.68 -8.39
CA ALA A 332 11.21 -10.31 -8.47
C ALA A 332 10.58 -9.33 -7.45
N LEU A 333 9.53 -9.74 -6.74
CA LEU A 333 8.95 -8.93 -5.68
C LEU A 333 9.81 -9.05 -4.42
N SER A 334 10.50 -8.00 -3.99
CA SER A 334 11.29 -8.02 -2.75
C SER A 334 10.41 -8.06 -1.50
N GLY A 335 10.82 -8.81 -0.46
CA GLY A 335 10.12 -8.88 0.83
C GLY A 335 9.96 -7.52 1.52
N GLN A 336 10.98 -6.66 1.43
CA GLN A 336 10.97 -5.29 1.96
C GLN A 336 9.81 -4.45 1.43
N ARG A 337 9.38 -4.67 0.18
CA ARG A 337 8.22 -3.96 -0.39
C ARG A 337 6.90 -4.43 0.21
N ILE A 338 6.81 -5.69 0.62
CA ILE A 338 5.66 -6.22 1.36
C ILE A 338 5.64 -5.64 2.77
N VAL A 339 6.80 -5.67 3.45
CA VAL A 339 6.99 -5.05 4.79
C VAL A 339 6.56 -3.59 4.78
N ALA A 340 7.02 -2.79 3.82
CA ALA A 340 6.66 -1.38 3.72
C ALA A 340 5.15 -1.14 3.56
N GLU A 341 4.42 -2.04 2.89
CA GLU A 341 2.96 -1.94 2.82
C GLU A 341 2.30 -2.43 4.13
N LEU A 342 2.84 -3.45 4.80
CA LEU A 342 2.35 -3.89 6.11
C LEU A 342 2.54 -2.80 7.18
N GLU A 343 3.70 -2.13 7.22
CA GLU A 343 3.96 -1.01 8.13
C GLU A 343 2.92 0.10 7.95
N ARG A 344 2.62 0.47 6.69
CA ARG A 344 1.57 1.45 6.38
C ARG A 344 0.18 0.99 6.81
N ILE A 345 -0.11 -0.31 6.76
CA ILE A 345 -1.39 -0.86 7.21
C ILE A 345 -1.48 -0.83 8.74
N LEU A 346 -0.41 -1.21 9.44
CA LEU A 346 -0.38 -1.39 10.89
C LEU A 346 -0.52 -0.08 11.68
N VAL A 347 -0.25 1.06 11.05
CA VAL A 347 -0.45 2.40 11.63
C VAL A 347 -1.82 3.02 11.32
N GLU A 348 -2.63 2.39 10.45
CA GLU A 348 -3.96 2.90 10.12
C GLU A 348 -4.98 2.54 11.22
N PRO A 349 -5.99 3.39 11.49
CA PRO A 349 -7.02 3.11 12.50
C PRO A 349 -7.78 1.79 12.26
N HIS A 350 -7.92 1.39 11.01
CA HIS A 350 -8.64 0.17 10.59
C HIS A 350 -7.67 -0.94 10.14
N ALA A 351 -6.51 -1.06 10.78
CA ALA A 351 -5.49 -2.06 10.48
C ALA A 351 -6.04 -3.49 10.50
N ALA A 352 -6.80 -3.86 11.54
CA ALA A 352 -7.39 -5.20 11.69
C ALA A 352 -8.32 -5.56 10.52
N GLU A 353 -9.23 -4.66 10.14
CA GLU A 353 -10.14 -4.89 9.02
C GLU A 353 -9.37 -5.05 7.69
N THR A 354 -8.35 -4.21 7.49
CA THR A 354 -7.50 -4.24 6.30
C THR A 354 -6.74 -5.57 6.17
N LEU A 355 -6.12 -6.03 7.26
CA LEU A 355 -5.42 -7.31 7.30
C LEU A 355 -6.38 -8.50 7.12
N ALA A 356 -7.58 -8.44 7.73
CA ALA A 356 -8.60 -9.46 7.53
C ALA A 356 -9.12 -9.50 6.09
N ARG A 357 -9.24 -8.35 5.42
CA ARG A 357 -9.57 -8.26 3.98
C ARG A 357 -8.47 -8.90 3.12
N LEU A 358 -7.20 -8.63 3.42
CA LEU A 358 -6.07 -9.27 2.72
C LEU A 358 -6.07 -10.78 2.89
N GLY A 359 -6.30 -11.24 4.13
CA GLY A 359 -6.39 -12.66 4.45
C GLY A 359 -7.50 -13.37 3.69
N ARG A 360 -8.73 -12.85 3.76
CA ARG A 360 -9.89 -13.38 3.03
C ARG A 360 -9.73 -13.32 1.51
N GLY A 361 -9.04 -12.29 1.02
CA GLY A 361 -8.70 -12.13 -0.39
C GLY A 361 -7.57 -13.04 -0.88
N GLY A 362 -6.91 -13.80 0.01
CA GLY A 362 -5.81 -14.71 -0.34
C GLY A 362 -4.46 -14.02 -0.58
N ALA A 363 -4.32 -12.74 -0.25
CA ALA A 363 -3.10 -11.96 -0.51
C ALA A 363 -1.86 -12.50 0.21
N PHE A 364 -2.04 -13.14 1.38
CA PHE A 364 -0.92 -13.76 2.12
C PHE A 364 -0.34 -15.00 1.43
N ARG A 365 -0.94 -15.51 0.34
CA ARG A 365 -0.30 -16.51 -0.54
C ARG A 365 0.93 -15.96 -1.27
N LEU A 366 1.13 -14.64 -1.26
CA LEU A 366 2.38 -14.00 -1.69
C LEU A 366 3.54 -14.25 -0.71
N LEU A 367 3.24 -14.59 0.55
CA LEU A 367 4.24 -14.96 1.56
C LEU A 367 4.69 -16.41 1.37
N ASP A 368 3.73 -17.32 1.24
CA ASP A 368 3.94 -18.72 0.86
C ASP A 368 2.68 -19.22 0.13
N PRO A 369 2.78 -19.88 -1.04
CA PRO A 369 1.61 -20.35 -1.79
C PRO A 369 0.65 -21.26 -1.01
N ARG A 370 1.16 -21.95 0.04
CA ARG A 370 0.42 -22.86 0.93
C ARG A 370 -0.25 -22.14 2.10
N TYR A 371 0.00 -20.86 2.30
CA TYR A 371 -0.56 -20.07 3.41
C TYR A 371 -2.10 -20.15 3.43
N ARG A 372 -2.67 -20.33 4.63
CA ARG A 372 -4.13 -20.35 4.84
C ARG A 372 -4.55 -19.32 5.86
N PHE A 373 -5.43 -18.40 5.48
CA PHE A 373 -6.03 -17.47 6.45
C PHE A 373 -7.19 -18.15 7.18
N THR A 374 -7.01 -18.42 8.47
CA THR A 374 -7.97 -19.15 9.30
C THR A 374 -8.73 -18.22 10.25
N ALA A 375 -9.77 -18.74 10.91
CA ALA A 375 -10.45 -18.02 11.99
C ALA A 375 -9.51 -17.68 13.16
N ALA A 376 -8.53 -18.54 13.46
CA ALA A 376 -7.55 -18.28 14.51
C ALA A 376 -6.60 -17.12 14.14
N THR A 377 -6.10 -17.10 12.90
CA THR A 377 -5.34 -15.95 12.38
C THR A 377 -6.20 -14.68 12.42
N GLY A 378 -7.48 -14.78 12.03
CA GLY A 378 -8.43 -13.68 12.09
C GLY A 378 -8.59 -13.09 13.50
N ARG A 379 -8.67 -13.91 14.55
CA ARG A 379 -8.72 -13.44 15.94
C ARG A 379 -7.46 -12.66 16.33
N LEU A 380 -6.28 -13.18 16.00
CA LEU A 380 -5.02 -12.48 16.28
C LEU A 380 -4.94 -11.13 15.58
N VAL A 381 -5.38 -11.06 14.33
CA VAL A 381 -5.46 -9.81 13.56
C VAL A 381 -6.43 -8.82 14.19
N THR A 382 -7.57 -9.28 14.72
CA THR A 382 -8.54 -8.41 15.42
C THR A 382 -7.96 -7.81 16.70
N GLU A 383 -7.25 -8.60 17.49
CA GLU A 383 -6.65 -8.15 18.76
C GLU A 383 -5.39 -7.29 18.57
N LEU A 384 -4.73 -7.41 17.41
CA LEU A 384 -3.43 -6.80 17.13
C LEU A 384 -3.37 -5.28 17.39
N PRO A 385 -4.33 -4.43 16.95
CA PRO A 385 -4.27 -3.00 17.24
C PRO A 385 -4.32 -2.68 18.74
N GLY A 386 -5.08 -3.46 19.51
CA GLY A 386 -5.14 -3.34 20.97
C GLY A 386 -3.79 -3.63 21.62
N THR A 387 -3.12 -4.71 21.20
CA THR A 387 -1.77 -5.03 21.68
C THR A 387 -0.74 -3.98 21.30
N LEU A 388 -0.80 -3.44 20.07
CA LEU A 388 0.11 -2.37 19.64
C LEU A 388 -0.10 -1.09 20.45
N ALA A 389 -1.36 -0.75 20.76
CA ALA A 389 -1.68 0.39 21.63
C ALA A 389 -1.16 0.17 23.05
N TRP A 390 -1.38 -1.02 23.62
CA TRP A 390 -0.85 -1.41 24.92
C TRP A 390 0.68 -1.32 24.98
N ALA A 391 1.38 -1.90 24.00
CA ALA A 391 2.84 -1.89 23.93
C ALA A 391 3.38 -0.44 23.90
N ARG A 392 2.75 0.44 23.11
CA ARG A 392 3.10 1.86 23.05
C ARG A 392 2.87 2.57 24.38
N GLN A 393 1.73 2.35 25.03
CA GLN A 393 1.41 2.94 26.33
C GLN A 393 2.41 2.53 27.42
N ARG A 394 2.95 1.31 27.33
CA ARG A 394 3.99 0.80 28.24
C ARG A 394 5.42 1.20 27.85
N GLY A 395 5.61 1.98 26.79
CA GLY A 395 6.94 2.34 26.28
C GLY A 395 7.76 1.13 25.81
N LEU A 396 7.08 0.04 25.42
CA LEU A 396 7.70 -1.18 24.93
C LEU A 396 8.18 -0.94 23.49
N GLY A 397 9.49 -1.06 23.24
CA GLY A 397 10.09 -0.91 21.91
C GLY A 397 9.81 -2.09 20.97
N ALA A 398 8.56 -2.55 20.90
CA ALA A 398 8.14 -3.63 20.02
C ALA A 398 7.75 -3.06 18.65
N GLU A 399 8.45 -3.48 17.61
CA GLU A 399 8.17 -3.03 16.24
C GLU A 399 6.81 -3.56 15.75
N PRO A 400 5.89 -2.71 15.26
CA PRO A 400 4.58 -3.15 14.83
C PRO A 400 4.61 -4.25 13.78
N VAL A 401 5.56 -4.17 12.84
CA VAL A 401 5.69 -5.14 11.75
C VAL A 401 6.15 -6.51 12.24
N GLU A 402 6.96 -6.56 13.29
CA GLU A 402 7.38 -7.81 13.91
C GLU A 402 6.20 -8.50 14.60
N LEU A 403 5.42 -7.77 15.40
CA LEU A 403 4.23 -8.31 16.04
C LEU A 403 3.16 -8.71 15.01
N GLY A 404 2.98 -7.91 13.95
CA GLY A 404 2.09 -8.23 12.84
C GLY A 404 2.53 -9.50 12.12
N ALA A 405 3.83 -9.70 11.89
CA ALA A 405 4.35 -10.92 11.30
C ALA A 405 4.08 -12.16 12.18
N LEU A 406 4.23 -12.06 13.51
CA LEU A 406 3.86 -13.13 14.44
C LEU A 406 2.36 -13.44 14.35
N ALA A 407 1.50 -12.42 14.41
CA ALA A 407 0.05 -12.59 14.31
C ALA A 407 -0.39 -13.30 13.02
N LEU A 408 0.28 -13.01 11.90
CA LEU A 408 -0.02 -13.62 10.59
C LEU A 408 0.51 -15.06 10.47
N THR A 409 1.59 -15.40 11.17
CA THR A 409 2.28 -16.70 10.97
C THR A 409 2.02 -17.72 12.07
N ALA A 410 1.48 -17.32 13.22
CA ALA A 410 1.35 -18.18 14.39
C ALA A 410 0.41 -19.38 14.24
N ASP A 411 -0.58 -19.29 13.35
CA ASP A 411 -1.50 -20.40 13.05
C ASP A 411 -1.09 -21.18 11.78
N GLN A 412 0.13 -20.97 11.27
CA GLN A 412 0.65 -21.70 10.13
C GLN A 412 1.53 -22.87 10.57
N PRO A 413 1.64 -23.94 9.76
CA PRO A 413 2.65 -24.97 9.97
C PRO A 413 4.06 -24.34 10.05
N SER A 414 4.94 -24.87 10.89
CA SER A 414 6.28 -24.29 11.16
C SER A 414 7.09 -23.99 9.88
N ALA A 415 7.01 -24.87 8.88
CA ALA A 415 7.67 -24.65 7.58
C ALA A 415 7.09 -23.47 6.79
N VAL A 416 5.76 -23.27 6.83
CA VAL A 416 5.07 -22.16 6.17
C VAL A 416 5.31 -20.85 6.91
N ALA A 417 5.26 -20.88 8.25
CA ALA A 417 5.59 -19.73 9.09
C ALA A 417 7.02 -19.25 8.84
N SER A 418 7.98 -20.18 8.82
CA SER A 418 9.39 -19.87 8.57
C SER A 418 9.61 -19.28 7.18
N ALA A 419 9.03 -19.87 6.13
CA ALA A 419 9.11 -19.34 4.77
C ALA A 419 8.47 -17.95 4.65
N ALA A 420 7.33 -17.72 5.32
CA ALA A 420 6.66 -16.43 5.31
C ALA A 420 7.48 -15.33 6.01
N LEU A 421 8.13 -15.64 7.15
CA LEU A 421 9.01 -14.69 7.85
C LEU A 421 10.23 -14.32 7.00
N GLU A 422 10.87 -15.31 6.37
CA GLU A 422 11.98 -15.05 5.43
C GLU A 422 11.51 -14.25 4.21
N ARG A 423 10.30 -14.53 3.72
CA ARG A 423 9.69 -13.79 2.60
C ARG A 423 9.42 -12.33 2.93
N LEU A 424 9.19 -12.01 4.21
CA LEU A 424 9.12 -10.66 4.75
C LEU A 424 10.50 -10.03 4.99
N ALA A 425 11.58 -10.64 4.47
CA ALA A 425 12.95 -10.15 4.58
C ALA A 425 13.48 -10.04 6.02
N PHE A 426 12.89 -10.76 6.99
CA PHE A 426 13.52 -10.97 8.28
C PHE A 426 14.70 -11.92 8.11
N ALA A 427 15.84 -11.57 8.68
CA ALA A 427 17.06 -12.38 8.67
C ALA A 427 17.83 -12.17 9.98
N GLY A 428 18.79 -13.06 10.27
CA GLY A 428 19.66 -12.96 11.45
C GLY A 428 18.87 -12.90 12.77
N GLU A 429 19.27 -11.98 13.65
CA GLU A 429 18.72 -11.84 15.00
C GLU A 429 17.19 -11.55 15.04
N PRO A 430 16.63 -10.62 14.23
CA PRO A 430 15.18 -10.48 14.12
C PRO A 430 14.44 -11.78 13.80
N LEU A 431 14.91 -12.55 12.81
CA LEU A 431 14.28 -13.81 12.43
C LEU A 431 14.36 -14.85 13.55
N ALA A 432 15.53 -14.97 14.20
CA ALA A 432 15.73 -15.90 15.31
C ALA A 432 14.77 -15.59 16.47
N ARG A 433 14.66 -14.31 16.84
CA ARG A 433 13.72 -13.85 17.87
C ARG A 433 12.26 -14.15 17.54
N LEU A 434 11.82 -13.91 16.30
CA LEU A 434 10.45 -14.19 15.89
C LEU A 434 10.14 -15.70 15.93
N ARG A 435 11.07 -16.54 15.44
CA ARG A 435 10.95 -17.99 15.54
C ARG A 435 10.86 -18.46 16.98
N HIS A 436 11.72 -17.91 17.85
CA HIS A 436 11.71 -18.22 19.28
C HIS A 436 10.38 -17.82 19.94
N ALA A 437 9.85 -16.65 19.62
CA ALA A 437 8.55 -16.20 20.13
C ALA A 437 7.40 -17.13 19.69
N LEU A 438 7.38 -17.56 18.42
CA LEU A 438 6.38 -18.50 17.91
C LEU A 438 6.48 -19.89 18.57
N GLY A 439 7.69 -20.42 18.70
CA GLY A 439 7.92 -21.76 19.25
C GLY A 439 7.66 -21.86 20.76
N GLU A 440 8.15 -20.88 21.53
CA GLU A 440 8.14 -20.95 23.00
C GLU A 440 6.97 -20.22 23.65
N GLY A 441 6.21 -19.41 22.90
CA GLY A 441 5.18 -18.53 23.45
C GLY A 441 4.14 -19.28 24.32
N ARG A 442 3.59 -20.38 23.80
CA ARG A 442 2.57 -21.18 24.53
C ARG A 442 3.14 -21.86 25.78
N ALA A 443 4.33 -22.45 25.67
CA ALA A 443 4.99 -23.11 26.80
C ALA A 443 5.31 -22.09 27.90
N ARG A 444 5.74 -20.88 27.52
CA ARG A 444 5.99 -19.79 28.46
C ARG A 444 4.73 -19.28 29.14
N LEU A 445 3.63 -19.13 28.41
CA LEU A 445 2.33 -18.78 29.00
C LEU A 445 1.89 -19.82 30.05
N ALA A 446 2.02 -21.12 29.74
CA ALA A 446 1.69 -22.17 30.69
C ALA A 446 2.53 -22.08 31.97
N ARG A 447 3.84 -21.83 31.83
CA ARG A 447 4.76 -21.64 32.98
C ARG A 447 4.45 -20.36 33.76
N LEU A 448 4.04 -19.29 33.07
CA LEU A 448 3.65 -18.02 33.70
C LEU A 448 2.37 -18.19 34.52
N SER A 449 1.37 -18.90 33.99
CA SER A 449 0.12 -19.19 34.69
C SER A 449 0.33 -20.13 35.89
N ALA A 450 1.28 -21.08 35.80
CA ALA A 450 1.62 -21.98 36.90
C ALA A 450 2.49 -21.33 38.01
N ALA A 451 3.13 -20.19 37.72
CA ALA A 451 4.03 -19.54 38.67
C ALA A 451 3.27 -18.74 39.73
N SER A 452 3.32 -19.22 40.97
CA SER A 452 2.73 -18.55 42.14
C SER A 452 3.60 -17.39 42.65
N ALA A 453 4.92 -17.55 42.65
CA ALA A 453 5.86 -16.54 43.14
C ALA A 453 6.08 -15.39 42.14
N PRO A 454 6.00 -14.11 42.55
CA PRO A 454 6.34 -12.97 41.71
C PRO A 454 7.73 -13.06 41.08
N SER A 455 8.75 -13.47 41.83
CA SER A 455 10.12 -13.64 41.32
C SER A 455 10.20 -14.62 40.15
N THR A 456 9.48 -15.73 40.21
CA THR A 456 9.41 -16.73 39.13
C THR A 456 8.75 -16.14 37.89
N ARG A 457 7.65 -15.39 38.03
CA ARG A 457 7.02 -14.68 36.91
C ARG A 457 7.98 -13.66 36.28
N ALA A 458 8.65 -12.85 37.10
CA ALA A 458 9.62 -11.88 36.60
C ALA A 458 10.78 -12.55 35.84
N ARG A 459 11.32 -13.67 36.33
CA ARG A 459 12.39 -14.42 35.64
C ARG A 459 11.96 -14.92 34.26
N LEU A 460 10.72 -15.39 34.12
CA LEU A 460 10.19 -15.84 32.83
C LEU A 460 10.07 -14.72 31.79
N LEU A 461 9.98 -13.46 32.24
CA LEU A 461 9.77 -12.27 31.40
C LEU A 461 11.05 -11.44 31.19
N ARG A 462 12.03 -11.54 32.10
CA ARG A 462 13.20 -10.64 32.19
C ARG A 462 14.05 -10.56 30.93
N GLU A 463 14.31 -11.70 30.31
CA GLU A 463 15.22 -11.83 29.17
C GLU A 463 14.47 -11.79 27.82
N LEU A 464 13.19 -11.43 27.86
CA LEU A 464 12.38 -11.39 26.65
C LEU A 464 12.57 -10.05 25.94
N ALA A 465 12.86 -10.15 24.65
CA ALA A 465 12.83 -8.99 23.78
C ALA A 465 11.43 -8.35 23.76
N PRO A 466 11.32 -7.03 23.50
CA PRO A 466 10.05 -6.30 23.49
C PRO A 466 8.93 -6.98 22.68
N VAL A 467 9.21 -7.45 21.47
CA VAL A 467 8.21 -8.14 20.63
C VAL A 467 7.73 -9.45 21.26
N ALA A 468 8.59 -10.18 22.00
CA ALA A 468 8.20 -11.42 22.65
C ALA A 468 7.24 -11.15 23.83
N LEU A 469 7.44 -10.05 24.56
CA LEU A 469 6.50 -9.62 25.61
C LEU A 469 5.15 -9.21 25.01
N ALA A 470 5.16 -8.44 23.92
CA ALA A 470 3.94 -8.08 23.19
C ALA A 470 3.23 -9.30 22.59
N TRP A 471 3.99 -10.29 22.12
CA TRP A 471 3.46 -11.55 21.63
C TRP A 471 2.74 -12.33 22.73
N LEU A 472 3.37 -12.47 23.91
CA LEU A 472 2.74 -13.13 25.06
C LEU A 472 1.47 -12.40 25.50
N TRP A 473 1.42 -11.07 25.42
CA TRP A 473 0.21 -10.31 25.72
C TRP A 473 -0.92 -10.60 24.71
N LEU A 474 -0.57 -10.66 23.42
CA LEU A 474 -1.52 -10.91 22.32
C LEU A 474 -2.16 -12.30 22.41
N VAL A 475 -1.36 -13.33 22.70
CA VAL A 475 -1.84 -14.73 22.76
C VAL A 475 -2.24 -15.19 24.18
N GLY A 476 -1.92 -14.39 25.19
CA GLY A 476 -2.21 -14.68 26.59
C GLY A 476 -3.65 -14.40 26.99
N ASP A 477 -4.09 -15.03 28.08
CA ASP A 477 -5.36 -14.77 28.75
C ASP A 477 -5.26 -13.54 29.68
N GLY A 478 -6.35 -13.25 30.41
CA GLY A 478 -6.39 -12.14 31.36
C GLY A 478 -5.31 -12.21 32.44
N ASN A 479 -4.96 -13.41 32.91
CA ASN A 479 -3.93 -13.61 33.92
C ASN A 479 -2.54 -13.30 33.37
N ALA A 480 -2.24 -13.78 32.15
CA ALA A 480 -0.99 -13.46 31.47
C ALA A 480 -0.86 -11.96 31.20
N ARG A 481 -1.93 -11.30 30.75
CA ARG A 481 -1.95 -9.84 30.53
C ARG A 481 -1.70 -9.08 31.83
N ALA A 482 -2.36 -9.45 32.92
CA ALA A 482 -2.13 -8.86 34.24
C ALA A 482 -0.69 -9.08 34.75
N ALA A 483 -0.11 -10.26 34.52
CA ALA A 483 1.28 -10.53 34.88
C ALA A 483 2.28 -9.68 34.08
N LEU A 484 2.02 -9.45 32.79
CA LEU A 484 2.82 -8.57 31.95
C LEU A 484 2.69 -7.10 32.37
N ASP A 485 1.47 -6.65 32.69
CA ASP A 485 1.19 -5.30 33.20
C ASP A 485 1.89 -5.03 34.53
N TRP A 486 1.85 -6.00 35.44
CA TRP A 486 2.60 -5.97 36.70
C TRP A 486 4.10 -5.89 36.44
N TYR A 487 4.63 -6.79 35.60
CA TYR A 487 6.07 -6.88 35.33
C TYR A 487 6.62 -5.58 34.70
N LEU A 488 5.90 -5.01 33.74
CA LEU A 488 6.30 -3.74 33.09
C LEU A 488 6.12 -2.52 33.99
N GLY A 489 5.34 -2.64 35.07
CA GLY A 489 5.16 -1.61 36.09
C GLY A 489 6.18 -1.69 37.24
N LEU A 490 7.06 -2.69 37.27
CA LEU A 490 8.09 -2.81 38.29
C LEU A 490 9.16 -1.72 38.16
N ASP A 491 9.63 -1.22 39.29
CA ASP A 491 10.80 -0.34 39.33
C ASP A 491 12.02 -1.05 38.74
N ARG A 492 12.76 -0.34 37.89
CA ARG A 492 13.94 -0.88 37.19
C ARG A 492 15.10 -1.18 38.14
N ALA A 493 15.12 -0.57 39.32
CA ALA A 493 16.12 -0.77 40.36
C ALA A 493 15.46 -1.21 41.67
N PRO A 494 14.94 -2.45 41.74
CA PRO A 494 14.24 -2.90 42.94
C PRO A 494 15.19 -3.13 44.11
N VAL A 495 16.50 -3.25 43.88
CA VAL A 495 17.53 -3.51 44.91
C VAL A 495 18.27 -2.23 45.23
N SER A 496 18.49 -1.95 46.52
CA SER A 496 19.18 -0.73 46.98
C SER A 496 20.71 -0.86 47.09
N LEU A 497 21.24 -2.08 47.15
CA LEU A 497 22.68 -2.35 47.07
C LEU A 497 23.17 -2.38 45.62
N SER A 498 24.26 -1.66 45.37
CA SER A 498 25.04 -1.71 44.14
C SER A 498 25.98 -2.91 44.10
N GLY A 499 26.52 -3.21 42.91
CA GLY A 499 27.50 -4.28 42.75
C GLY A 499 28.77 -4.06 43.60
N ASP A 500 29.25 -2.83 43.69
CA ASP A 500 30.44 -2.49 44.49
C ASP A 500 30.19 -2.65 45.98
N GLU A 501 28.99 -2.32 46.47
CA GLU A 501 28.60 -2.52 47.86
C GLU A 501 28.48 -4.02 48.20
N VAL A 502 27.97 -4.83 47.28
CA VAL A 502 27.94 -6.30 47.46
C VAL A 502 29.35 -6.89 47.51
N ILE A 503 30.29 -6.36 46.72
CA ILE A 503 31.71 -6.75 46.78
C ILE A 503 32.34 -6.34 48.12
N ALA A 504 32.06 -5.12 48.59
CA ALA A 504 32.55 -4.64 49.89
C ALA A 504 32.02 -5.47 51.07
N LEU A 505 30.88 -6.14 50.92
CA LEU A 505 30.33 -7.09 51.90
C LEU A 505 31.00 -8.48 51.86
N GLY A 506 31.98 -8.70 50.98
CA GLY A 506 32.77 -9.93 50.92
C GLY A 506 32.43 -10.89 49.76
N VAL A 507 31.53 -10.51 48.84
CA VAL A 507 31.22 -11.33 47.66
C VAL A 507 32.34 -11.20 46.61
N PRO A 508 32.93 -12.31 46.12
CA PRO A 508 33.98 -12.25 45.11
C PRO A 508 33.52 -11.57 43.82
N ARG A 509 34.38 -10.69 43.27
CA ARG A 509 34.11 -10.00 42.01
C ARG A 509 33.91 -11.02 40.88
N GLY A 510 32.87 -10.82 40.06
CA GLY A 510 32.55 -11.67 38.91
C GLY A 510 31.11 -12.20 38.96
N PRO A 511 30.83 -13.39 38.38
CA PRO A 511 29.47 -13.93 38.28
C PRO A 511 28.74 -14.10 39.61
N ALA A 512 29.46 -14.24 40.73
CA ALA A 512 28.89 -14.34 42.07
C ALA A 512 28.09 -13.08 42.47
N VAL A 513 28.58 -11.88 42.13
CA VAL A 513 27.87 -10.63 42.40
C VAL A 513 26.54 -10.58 41.66
N ALA A 514 26.52 -10.98 40.38
CA ALA A 514 25.29 -11.01 39.57
C ALA A 514 24.26 -12.01 40.13
N ARG A 515 24.71 -13.17 40.65
CA ARG A 515 23.84 -14.14 41.34
C ARG A 515 23.23 -13.54 42.61
N VAL A 516 24.05 -12.93 43.47
CA VAL A 516 23.58 -12.32 44.73
C VAL A 516 22.60 -11.18 44.45
N LEU A 517 22.90 -10.28 43.52
CA LEU A 517 21.98 -9.20 43.14
C LEU A 517 20.66 -9.74 42.56
N THR A 518 20.69 -10.87 41.85
CA THR A 518 19.49 -11.54 41.35
C THR A 518 18.65 -12.10 42.49
N GLU A 519 19.29 -12.72 43.49
CA GLU A 519 18.59 -13.29 44.65
C GLU A 519 17.99 -12.20 45.55
N LEU A 520 18.70 -11.08 45.75
CA LEU A 520 18.17 -9.92 46.46
C LEU A 520 16.94 -9.35 45.74
N ARG A 521 17.01 -9.23 44.41
CA ARG A 521 15.87 -8.79 43.59
C ARG A 521 14.68 -9.73 43.74
N ASP A 522 14.91 -11.03 43.62
CA ASP A 522 13.86 -12.03 43.72
C ASP A 522 13.26 -12.04 45.14
N GLY A 523 14.08 -11.86 46.18
CA GLY A 523 13.64 -11.69 47.56
C GLY A 523 12.76 -10.45 47.77
N ARG A 524 13.08 -9.32 47.13
CA ARG A 524 12.25 -8.11 47.17
C ARG A 524 10.92 -8.29 46.44
N LEU A 525 10.94 -8.93 45.26
CA LEU A 525 9.73 -9.21 44.50
C LEU A 525 8.77 -10.15 45.24
N ASP A 526 9.31 -11.11 46.01
CA ASP A 526 8.53 -12.04 46.81
C ASP A 526 8.14 -11.48 48.20
N GLY A 527 8.51 -10.24 48.53
CA GLY A 527 8.23 -9.63 49.83
C GLY A 527 9.05 -10.19 51.00
N ARG A 528 10.08 -11.01 50.73
CA ARG A 528 11.00 -11.58 51.74
C ARG A 528 12.05 -10.57 52.19
N ILE A 529 12.32 -9.55 51.38
CA ILE A 529 13.26 -8.46 51.64
C ILE A 529 12.48 -7.17 51.46
N THR A 530 12.50 -6.28 52.46
CA THR A 530 11.66 -5.08 52.49
C THR A 530 12.45 -3.79 52.50
N ASP A 531 13.72 -3.84 52.92
CA ASP A 531 14.56 -2.66 53.10
C ASP A 531 16.03 -2.98 52.81
N ARG A 532 16.92 -2.00 53.03
CA ARG A 532 18.36 -2.15 52.78
C ARG A 532 19.06 -3.00 53.84
N ALA A 533 18.56 -3.02 55.08
CA ALA A 533 19.16 -3.78 56.17
C ALA A 533 18.98 -5.30 55.93
N THR A 534 17.78 -5.70 55.52
CA THR A 534 17.43 -7.07 55.13
C THR A 534 18.19 -7.53 53.88
N GLU A 535 18.52 -6.63 52.94
CA GLU A 535 19.43 -6.94 51.84
C GLU A 535 20.84 -7.31 52.33
N ILE A 536 21.44 -6.49 53.21
CA ILE A 536 22.78 -6.73 53.76
C ILE A 536 22.81 -8.04 54.55
N GLU A 537 21.78 -8.31 55.34
CA GLU A 537 21.68 -9.56 56.09
C GLU A 537 21.60 -10.77 55.17
N GLN A 538 20.81 -10.71 54.10
CA GLN A 538 20.71 -11.78 53.12
C GLN A 538 22.05 -12.03 52.42
N VAL A 539 22.82 -10.98 52.08
CA VAL A 539 24.18 -11.14 51.52
C VAL A 539 25.07 -11.92 52.48
N ARG A 540 25.06 -11.57 53.79
CA ARG A 540 25.87 -12.26 54.81
C ARG A 540 25.44 -13.73 55.00
N ARG A 541 24.14 -14.04 54.91
CA ARG A 541 23.63 -15.43 54.95
C ARG A 541 24.07 -16.25 53.74
N LEU A 542 24.13 -15.63 52.56
CA LEU A 542 24.58 -16.29 51.33
C LEU A 542 26.08 -16.60 51.35
N LEU A 543 26.89 -15.73 51.97
CA LEU A 543 28.31 -15.96 52.18
C LEU A 543 28.60 -17.12 53.15
N THR A 544 27.78 -17.29 54.19
CA THR A 544 27.94 -18.40 55.16
C THR A 544 27.43 -19.75 54.64
N LYS A 545 26.50 -19.76 53.67
CA LYS A 545 26.01 -21.00 53.01
C LYS A 545 26.83 -21.44 51.79
N GLY A 546 27.64 -20.55 51.22
CA GLY A 546 28.43 -20.78 50.01
C GLY A 546 29.93 -20.98 50.24
N GLY A 547 30.33 -21.27 51.48
CA GLY A 547 31.69 -21.65 51.86
C GLY A 547 31.97 -23.13 51.64
#